data_AF-A0AB33ZC26-F1
#
_entry.id   AF-A0AB33ZC26-F1
#
_cell.length_a   1.000
_cell.length_b   1.000
_cell.length_c   1.000
_cell.angle_alpha   90.00
_cell.angle_beta   90.00
_cell.angle_gamma   90.00
#
_symmetry.space_group_name_H-M   'P 1'
#
loop_
_entity.id
_entity.type
_entity.pdbx_description
1 polymer ?
#
loop_
_entity_poly.entity_id
_entity_poly.type
_entity_poly.pdbx_seq_one_letter_code
_entity_poly.pdbx_strand_id
1 'polypeptide(L)'
;MYEVWYNRGMKTVGHLTPKVIKAFDLDYKPGEEITLSAQRKKHMEKHRQEFSDFDATYERIPEIIAHPDYIGRHPNGQSLEYIKRIDGNVLVAVRLCDKLNVRTMFVIKDSKLKNYLNAGRAKKM
;
A
#
# COMPACT_ATOMS: atom_id res chain seq x y z
N MET A 1 -2.06 37.44 6.36
CA MET A 1 -1.57 36.19 6.97
C MET A 1 -2.49 35.06 6.52
N TYR A 2 -2.19 34.45 5.37
CA TYR A 2 -2.85 33.23 4.88
C TYR A 2 -1.79 32.40 4.13
N GLU A 3 -0.87 31.81 4.89
CA GLU A 3 -0.05 30.72 4.38
C GLU A 3 -0.87 29.43 4.43
N VAL A 4 -1.38 29.01 3.29
CA VAL A 4 -1.65 27.60 3.04
C VAL A 4 -1.39 27.32 1.57
N TRP A 5 -0.10 27.33 1.22
CA TRP A 5 0.37 26.62 0.04
C TRP A 5 -0.03 25.15 0.23
N TYR A 6 -1.04 24.72 -0.50
CA TYR A 6 -1.44 23.33 -0.63
C TYR A 6 -0.17 22.54 -0.98
N ASN A 7 0.37 21.78 -0.03
CA ASN A 7 1.61 21.03 -0.25
C ASN A 7 1.32 19.94 -1.30
N ARG A 8 1.56 20.26 -2.58
CA ARG A 8 1.36 19.38 -3.74
C ARG A 8 2.47 18.32 -3.86
N GLY A 9 3.28 18.14 -2.82
CA GLY A 9 4.39 17.21 -2.81
C GLY A 9 3.94 15.76 -2.92
N MET A 10 4.61 15.01 -3.78
CA MET A 10 4.68 13.55 -3.69
C MET A 10 5.78 13.22 -2.68
N LYS A 11 5.47 12.41 -1.67
CA LYS A 11 6.43 11.92 -0.68
C LYS A 11 6.83 10.50 -1.04
N THR A 12 8.12 10.18 -1.04
CA THR A 12 8.60 8.80 -1.15
C THR A 12 8.29 8.08 0.17
N VAL A 13 7.59 6.95 0.07
CA VAL A 13 7.11 6.16 1.20
C VAL A 13 7.68 4.74 1.19
N GLY A 14 8.49 4.37 0.19
CA GLY A 14 9.17 3.08 0.18
C GLY A 14 9.81 2.81 -1.17
N HIS A 15 10.34 1.60 -1.33
CA HIS A 15 11.02 1.19 -2.55
C HIS A 15 10.67 -0.25 -2.90
N LEU A 16 10.64 -0.59 -4.19
CA LEU A 16 10.56 -1.99 -4.62
C LEU A 16 11.86 -2.71 -4.30
N THR A 17 11.75 -3.83 -3.59
CA THR A 17 12.90 -4.69 -3.29
C THR A 17 13.11 -5.73 -4.39
N PRO A 18 14.34 -6.23 -4.59
CA PRO A 18 14.60 -7.35 -5.51
C PRO A 18 13.70 -8.57 -5.22
N LYS A 19 13.42 -8.82 -3.93
CA LYS A 19 12.55 -9.91 -3.49
C LYS A 19 11.14 -9.77 -4.04
N VAL A 20 10.55 -8.58 -3.96
CA VAL A 20 9.20 -8.30 -4.48
C VAL A 20 9.18 -8.40 -6.01
N ILE A 21 10.16 -7.79 -6.68
CA ILE A 21 10.28 -7.81 -8.14
C ILE A 21 10.30 -9.25 -8.65
N LYS A 22 11.17 -10.10 -8.08
CA LYS A 22 11.27 -11.52 -8.43
C LYS A 22 10.00 -12.31 -8.08
N ALA A 23 9.40 -12.05 -6.91
CA ALA A 23 8.23 -12.81 -6.45
C ALA A 23 6.97 -12.58 -7.29
N PHE A 24 6.86 -11.42 -7.95
CA PHE A 24 5.69 -11.01 -8.73
C PHE A 24 5.98 -10.83 -10.22
N ASP A 25 7.18 -11.20 -10.68
CA ASP A 25 7.62 -11.12 -12.08
C ASP A 25 7.37 -9.71 -12.65
N LEU A 26 8.03 -8.72 -12.04
CA LEU A 26 7.84 -7.31 -12.35
C LEU A 26 8.99 -6.79 -13.21
N ASP A 27 8.68 -5.98 -14.21
CA ASP A 27 9.67 -5.28 -15.03
C ASP A 27 10.02 -3.90 -14.42
N TYR A 28 10.67 -3.93 -13.26
CA TYR A 28 11.11 -2.74 -12.53
C TYR A 28 12.54 -2.91 -12.02
N LYS A 29 13.25 -1.80 -11.84
CA LYS A 29 14.57 -1.81 -11.23
C LYS A 29 14.45 -1.96 -9.70
N PRO A 30 15.36 -2.70 -9.06
CA PRO A 30 15.49 -2.65 -7.61
C PRO A 30 15.69 -1.23 -7.12
N GLY A 31 15.00 -0.86 -6.04
CA GLY A 31 15.07 0.47 -5.47
C GLY A 31 14.10 1.47 -6.13
N GLU A 32 13.25 1.06 -7.07
CA GLU A 32 12.25 1.97 -7.65
C GLU A 32 11.37 2.58 -6.56
N GLU A 33 11.23 3.90 -6.58
CA GLU A 33 10.52 4.65 -5.54
C GLU A 33 9.01 4.42 -5.59
N ILE A 34 8.42 4.20 -4.42
CA ILE A 34 6.97 4.18 -4.21
C ILE A 34 6.58 5.50 -3.55
N THR A 35 5.69 6.24 -4.19
CA THR A 35 5.31 7.59 -3.78
C THR A 35 3.88 7.68 -3.26
N LEU A 36 3.60 8.68 -2.44
CA LEU A 36 2.28 9.00 -1.91
C LEU A 36 2.01 10.50 -2.08
N SER A 37 0.94 10.84 -2.80
CA SER A 37 0.49 12.22 -2.95
C SER A 37 -0.37 12.63 -1.75
N ALA A 38 -0.20 13.87 -1.27
CA ALA A 38 -1.02 14.44 -0.19
C ALA A 38 -2.54 14.36 -0.46
N GLN A 39 -2.97 14.39 -1.73
CA GLN A 39 -4.38 14.28 -2.12
C GLN A 39 -4.99 12.89 -1.83
N ARG A 40 -4.16 11.87 -1.65
CA ARG A 40 -4.63 10.50 -1.40
C ARG A 40 -5.27 10.33 -0.03
N LYS A 41 -4.86 11.12 0.97
CA LYS A 41 -5.42 11.02 2.32
C LYS A 41 -6.93 11.19 2.31
N LYS A 42 -7.44 12.24 1.66
CA LYS A 42 -8.88 12.50 1.49
C LYS A 42 -9.63 11.34 0.81
N HIS A 43 -9.00 10.65 -0.14
CA HIS A 43 -9.60 9.46 -0.75
C HIS A 43 -9.68 8.28 0.22
N MET A 44 -8.67 8.10 1.06
CA MET A 44 -8.59 7.01 2.03
C MET A 44 -9.48 7.24 3.24
N GLU A 45 -9.80 8.49 3.58
CA GLU A 45 -10.70 8.85 4.70
C GLU A 45 -12.10 8.22 4.59
N LYS A 46 -12.54 7.85 3.38
CA LYS A 46 -13.79 7.08 3.20
C LYS A 46 -13.77 5.72 3.91
N HIS A 47 -12.59 5.20 4.22
CA HIS A 47 -12.35 3.96 4.96
C HIS A 47 -12.07 4.21 6.45
N ARG A 48 -12.15 5.46 6.95
CA ARG A 48 -11.77 5.81 8.33
C ARG A 48 -12.44 4.94 9.39
N GLN A 49 -13.70 4.55 9.19
CA GLN A 49 -14.47 3.70 10.11
C GLN A 49 -13.94 2.27 10.22
N GLU A 50 -13.06 1.83 9.30
CA GLU A 50 -12.48 0.49 9.32
C GLU A 50 -11.26 0.38 10.25
N PHE A 51 -10.76 1.50 10.77
CA PHE A 51 -9.55 1.58 11.58
C PHE A 51 -9.88 1.95 13.03
N SER A 52 -9.10 1.42 13.97
CA SER A 52 -9.07 1.92 15.36
C SER A 52 -8.57 3.37 15.40
N ASP A 53 -7.48 3.64 14.69
CA ASP A 53 -6.93 4.97 14.44
C ASP A 53 -6.45 5.08 13.00
N PHE A 54 -7.23 5.77 12.17
CA PHE A 54 -6.92 5.99 10.76
C PHE A 54 -5.66 6.84 10.57
N ASP A 55 -5.49 7.91 11.34
CA ASP A 55 -4.41 8.86 11.13
C ASP A 55 -3.07 8.26 11.57
N ALA A 56 -3.03 7.59 12.71
CA ALA A 56 -1.84 6.85 13.14
C ALA A 56 -1.48 5.73 12.14
N THR A 57 -2.48 5.01 11.60
CA THR A 57 -2.23 3.96 10.60
C THR A 57 -1.74 4.54 9.27
N TYR A 58 -2.28 5.69 8.84
CA TYR A 58 -1.84 6.38 7.62
C TYR A 58 -0.36 6.78 7.68
N GLU A 59 0.11 7.29 8.82
CA GLU A 59 1.52 7.62 9.02
C GLU A 59 2.45 6.39 8.98
N ARG A 60 1.90 5.19 9.18
CA ARG A 60 2.63 3.91 9.11
C ARG A 60 2.67 3.29 7.71
N ILE A 61 2.09 3.93 6.67
CA ILE A 61 2.20 3.44 5.27
C ILE A 61 3.65 3.08 4.88
N PRO A 62 4.69 3.89 5.21
CA PRO A 62 6.06 3.51 4.89
C PRO A 62 6.52 2.21 5.54
N GLU A 63 6.12 1.98 6.79
CA GLU A 63 6.43 0.75 7.51
C GLU A 63 5.71 -0.47 6.90
N ILE A 64 4.46 -0.30 6.47
CA ILE A 64 3.68 -1.36 5.80
C ILE A 64 4.35 -1.77 4.48
N ILE A 65 4.87 -0.79 3.72
CA ILE A 65 5.57 -1.06 2.45
C ILE A 65 6.93 -1.71 2.69
N ALA A 66 7.69 -1.25 3.70
CA ALA A 66 9.02 -1.77 4.01
C ALA A 66 9.00 -3.17 4.62
N HIS A 67 8.02 -3.44 5.49
CA HIS A 67 7.92 -4.68 6.25
C HIS A 67 6.48 -5.24 6.24
N PRO A 68 5.96 -5.65 5.06
CA PRO A 68 4.66 -6.29 4.96
C PRO A 68 4.72 -7.72 5.50
N ASP A 69 3.61 -8.20 6.06
CA ASP A 69 3.45 -9.62 6.39
C ASP A 69 3.11 -10.44 5.15
N TYR A 70 2.34 -9.84 4.24
CA TYR A 70 1.94 -10.44 2.97
C TYR A 70 1.97 -9.40 1.86
N ILE A 71 2.23 -9.85 0.64
CA ILE A 71 1.97 -9.06 -0.56
C ILE A 71 1.06 -9.86 -1.48
N GLY A 72 0.05 -9.21 -2.04
CA GLY A 72 -0.79 -9.74 -3.10
C GLY A 72 -0.65 -8.98 -4.41
N ARG A 73 -1.20 -9.56 -5.48
CA ARG A 73 -1.41 -8.88 -6.76
C ARG A 73 -2.92 -8.75 -6.99
N HIS A 74 -3.38 -7.53 -7.26
CA HIS A 74 -4.79 -7.29 -7.57
C HIS A 74 -5.18 -8.08 -8.84
N PRO A 75 -6.40 -8.63 -8.98
CA PRO A 75 -6.75 -9.53 -10.11
C PRO A 75 -6.56 -8.91 -11.49
N ASN A 76 -6.73 -7.59 -11.63
CA ASN A 76 -6.49 -6.89 -12.89
C ASN A 76 -5.00 -6.68 -13.21
N GLY A 77 -4.08 -7.15 -12.35
CA GLY A 77 -2.64 -7.06 -12.53
C GLY A 77 -2.01 -5.68 -12.31
N GLN A 78 -2.81 -4.63 -12.10
CA GLN A 78 -2.35 -3.23 -12.10
C GLN A 78 -1.78 -2.76 -10.75
N SER A 79 -1.97 -3.51 -9.67
CA SER A 79 -1.50 -3.10 -8.35
C SER A 79 -0.92 -4.27 -7.56
N LEU A 80 0.09 -3.97 -6.75
CA LEU A 80 0.45 -4.79 -5.60
C LEU A 80 -0.35 -4.36 -4.37
N GLU A 81 -0.69 -5.32 -3.53
CA GLU A 81 -1.46 -5.16 -2.30
C GLU A 81 -0.54 -5.53 -1.12
N TYR A 82 0.09 -4.54 -0.49
CA TYR A 82 0.95 -4.72 0.68
C TYR A 82 0.08 -4.83 1.93
N ILE A 83 0.21 -5.91 2.68
CA ILE A 83 -0.67 -6.22 3.80
C ILE A 83 0.16 -6.41 5.06
N LYS A 84 -0.18 -5.68 6.12
CA LYS A 84 0.44 -5.80 7.44
C LYS A 84 -0.61 -5.85 8.53
N ARG A 85 -0.39 -6.67 9.56
CA ARG A 85 -1.28 -6.79 10.70
C ARG A 85 -1.02 -5.66 11.70
N ILE A 86 -1.94 -4.70 11.74
CA ILE A 86 -1.98 -3.57 12.67
C ILE A 86 -3.45 -3.41 13.09
N ASP A 87 -3.82 -3.90 14.28
CA ASP A 87 -5.20 -3.92 14.78
C ASP A 87 -6.24 -4.45 13.77
N GLY A 88 -5.80 -5.37 12.91
CA GLY A 88 -6.51 -5.80 11.70
C GLY A 88 -5.51 -6.00 10.55
N ASN A 89 -5.96 -6.51 9.40
CA ASN A 89 -5.08 -6.65 8.24
C ASN A 89 -5.17 -5.38 7.39
N VAL A 90 -4.24 -4.45 7.58
CA VAL A 90 -4.19 -3.20 6.81
C VAL A 90 -3.59 -3.50 5.44
N LEU A 91 -4.33 -3.17 4.39
CA LEU A 91 -3.92 -3.30 3.00
C LEU A 91 -3.62 -1.93 2.40
N VAL A 92 -2.42 -1.76 1.86
CA VAL A 92 -1.96 -0.60 1.08
C VAL A 92 -1.77 -1.02 -0.38
N ALA A 93 -2.54 -0.42 -1.29
CA ALA A 93 -2.46 -0.74 -2.72
C ALA A 93 -1.50 0.21 -3.44
N VAL A 94 -0.46 -0.35 -4.07
CA VAL A 94 0.53 0.37 -4.87
C VAL A 94 0.27 0.09 -6.35
N ARG A 95 0.02 1.13 -7.14
CA ARG A 95 -0.20 1.04 -8.59
C ARG A 95 1.13 0.80 -9.30
N LEU A 96 1.15 -0.21 -10.18
CA LEU A 96 2.21 -0.50 -11.14
C LEU A 96 1.99 0.37 -12.39
N CYS A 97 2.62 1.53 -12.41
CA CYS A 97 2.76 2.42 -13.58
C CYS A 97 4.19 2.97 -13.61
N ASP A 98 4.51 3.84 -14.58
CA ASP A 98 5.85 4.42 -14.76
C ASP A 98 6.43 5.03 -13.46
N LYS A 99 5.57 5.65 -12.64
CA LYS A 99 5.91 6.11 -11.29
C LYS A 99 5.01 5.46 -10.27
N LEU A 100 5.55 4.50 -9.52
CA LEU A 100 4.79 3.74 -8.53
C LEU A 100 4.17 4.68 -7.51
N ASN A 101 2.88 4.50 -7.26
CA ASN A 101 2.18 5.33 -6.29
C ASN A 101 1.13 4.56 -5.50
N VAL A 102 1.02 4.91 -4.22
CA VAL A 102 -0.03 4.43 -3.34
C VAL A 102 -1.37 5.00 -3.80
N ARG A 103 -2.38 4.12 -3.95
CA ARG A 103 -3.73 4.48 -4.40
C ARG A 103 -4.76 4.51 -3.30
N THR A 104 -4.69 3.56 -2.36
CA THR A 104 -5.65 3.44 -1.26
C THR A 104 -5.05 2.65 -0.10
N MET A 105 -5.66 2.79 1.07
CA MET A 105 -5.38 2.07 2.30
C MET A 105 -6.74 1.73 2.95
N PHE A 106 -6.94 0.48 3.35
CA PHE A 106 -8.18 0.00 3.99
C PHE A 106 -7.91 -1.29 4.77
N VAL A 107 -8.83 -1.70 5.65
CA VAL A 107 -8.68 -2.92 6.46
C VAL A 107 -9.42 -4.07 5.79
N ILE A 108 -8.79 -5.24 5.71
CA ILE A 108 -9.43 -6.48 5.25
C ILE A 108 -9.67 -7.45 6.39
N LYS A 109 -10.81 -8.14 6.33
CA LYS A 109 -11.13 -9.25 7.24
C LYS A 109 -10.16 -10.41 7.05
N ASP A 110 -9.90 -11.18 8.11
CA ASP A 110 -9.07 -12.39 8.04
C ASP A 110 -9.57 -13.39 6.98
N SER A 111 -10.90 -13.52 6.82
CA SER A 111 -11.49 -14.38 5.78
C SER A 111 -11.10 -13.94 4.37
N LYS A 112 -10.99 -12.63 4.12
CA LYS A 112 -10.58 -12.09 2.82
C LYS A 112 -9.10 -12.34 2.57
N LEU A 113 -8.24 -12.15 3.57
CA LEU A 113 -6.82 -12.51 3.48
C LEU A 113 -6.64 -14.01 3.23
N LYS A 114 -7.37 -14.86 3.96
CA LYS A 114 -7.36 -16.32 3.75
C LYS A 114 -7.75 -16.70 2.33
N ASN A 115 -8.78 -16.04 1.76
CA ASN A 115 -9.16 -16.26 0.37
C ASN A 115 -8.05 -15.85 -0.61
N TYR A 116 -7.33 -14.77 -0.35
CA TYR A 116 -6.21 -14.34 -1.21
C TYR A 116 -5.07 -15.37 -1.18
N LEU A 117 -4.75 -15.91 0.00
CA LEU A 117 -3.74 -16.94 0.18
C LEU A 117 -4.14 -18.25 -0.50
N ASN A 118 -5.37 -18.71 -0.27
CA ASN A 118 -5.90 -19.95 -0.85
C ASN A 118 -5.96 -19.88 -2.39
N ALA A 119 -6.27 -18.72 -2.95
CA ALA A 119 -6.29 -18.50 -4.39
C ALA A 119 -4.89 -18.23 -4.99
N GLY A 120 -3.82 -18.29 -4.20
CA GLY A 120 -2.45 -18.01 -4.65
C GLY A 120 -2.20 -16.56 -5.06
N ARG A 121 -3.14 -15.65 -4.75
CA ARG A 121 -3.06 -14.22 -5.13
C ARG A 121 -2.18 -13.41 -4.19
N ALA A 122 -1.93 -13.92 -2.98
CA ALA A 122 -1.05 -13.33 -1.98
C ALA A 122 -0.02 -14.32 -1.47
N LYS A 123 1.15 -13.81 -1.07
CA LYS A 123 2.30 -14.56 -0.57
C LYS A 123 2.76 -13.95 0.74
N LYS A 124 3.20 -14.79 1.67
CA LYS A 124 3.87 -14.33 2.90
C LYS A 124 5.27 -13.79 2.55
N MET A 125 5.65 -12.68 3.17
CA MET A 125 6.93 -12.00 2.91
C MET A 125 7.95 -12.19 4.02
#